data_AF-A0A4V3SVB7-F1
#
_entry.id   AF-A0A4V3SVB7-F1
#
_cell.length_a   1.000
_cell.length_b   1.000
_cell.length_c   1.000
_cell.angle_alpha   90.00
_cell.angle_beta   90.00
_cell.angle_gamma   90.00
#
_symmetry.space_group_name_H-M   'P 1'
#
loop_
_entity.id
_entity.type
_entity.pdbx_description
1 polymer ?
#
loop_
_entity_poly.entity_id
_entity_poly.type
_entity_poly.pdbx_seq_one_letter_code
_entity_poly.pdbx_strand_id
1 'polypeptide(L)'
;MSTHAPHAPQAAQSAAQPGAPVTLPATLDEAVAALTAVPAAVPVAGGTDLMAAVNSGRLRPAALVGLARISEIRGWEYQDGHALLGAGLTLARMGRPDFAALIPALAAAARAAGPPQIRNVGTLGGNIVSAAPTGDTLPVLAALEAAVLVAGPGEGGVVRREIPVGHLLSGREMLRPGEIVGYVRVPLLHAPQTFLKATGRTGPGRALASASVVLDPARRGVRCAVGAVAPMPLRPLEAERWVASLIDWDGDRGLAPEALHAFGEYVAMACIPDPSPPEDGGETPVLPAAALHLRRTVAALARRGLGRALA
;
A
#
# COMPACT_ATOMS: atom_id res chain seq x y z
N MET A 1 13.44 59.44 -22.41
CA MET A 1 13.98 58.20 -22.99
C MET A 1 14.87 57.57 -21.94
N SER A 2 14.41 56.46 -21.38
CA SER A 2 14.83 55.92 -20.08
C SER A 2 16.19 55.24 -20.10
N THR A 3 16.91 55.42 -18.99
CA THR A 3 18.20 54.84 -18.65
C THR A 3 18.05 53.35 -18.31
N HIS A 4 18.84 52.50 -18.97
CA HIS A 4 18.99 51.08 -18.62
C HIS A 4 20.14 50.92 -17.62
N ALA A 5 19.83 50.62 -16.37
CA ALA A 5 20.80 50.16 -15.38
C ALA A 5 20.98 48.64 -15.52
N PRO A 6 22.21 48.11 -15.52
CA PRO A 6 22.43 46.67 -15.54
C PRO A 6 22.08 46.08 -14.16
N HIS A 7 21.14 45.13 -14.14
CA HIS A 7 20.84 44.33 -12.95
C HIS A 7 22.02 43.42 -12.61
N ALA A 8 22.77 43.79 -11.56
CA ALA A 8 23.65 42.84 -10.88
C ALA A 8 22.78 41.81 -10.12
N PRO A 9 23.11 40.51 -10.15
CA PRO A 9 22.39 39.53 -9.35
C PRO A 9 22.68 39.80 -7.88
N GLN A 10 21.67 40.24 -7.13
CA GLN A 10 21.70 40.22 -5.68
C GLN A 10 21.82 38.76 -5.25
N ALA A 11 23.02 38.38 -4.80
CA ALA A 11 23.22 37.17 -4.03
C ALA A 11 22.44 37.31 -2.72
N ALA A 12 21.18 36.87 -2.73
CA ALA A 12 20.46 36.55 -1.52
C ALA A 12 21.23 35.42 -0.86
N GLN A 13 22.06 35.77 0.13
CA GLN A 13 22.61 34.82 1.09
C GLN A 13 21.41 34.25 1.85
N SER A 14 20.82 33.18 1.31
CA SER A 14 19.96 32.29 2.08
C SER A 14 20.84 31.71 3.16
N ALA A 15 20.75 32.27 4.37
CA ALA A 15 21.29 31.62 5.56
C ALA A 15 20.66 30.23 5.60
N ALA A 16 21.48 29.21 5.33
CA ALA A 16 21.06 27.82 5.42
C ALA A 16 20.57 27.60 6.85
N GLN A 17 19.24 27.47 7.02
CA GLN A 17 18.71 26.98 8.28
C GLN A 17 19.39 25.64 8.54
N PRO A 18 19.96 25.41 9.74
CA PRO A 18 20.53 24.12 10.06
C PRO A 18 19.45 23.07 9.82
N GLY A 19 19.76 22.07 9.00
CA GLY A 19 18.82 20.99 8.69
C GLY A 19 18.36 20.29 9.97
N ALA A 20 17.16 19.69 9.93
CA ALA A 20 16.62 18.97 11.07
C ALA A 20 17.64 17.91 11.58
N PRO A 21 17.94 17.85 12.88
CA PRO A 21 18.87 16.87 13.44
C PRO A 21 18.42 15.45 13.10
N VAL A 22 19.39 14.56 12.87
CA VAL A 22 19.14 13.16 12.48
C VAL A 22 19.70 12.22 13.54
N THR A 23 18.85 11.32 14.06
CA THR A 23 19.25 10.24 14.96
C THR A 23 19.18 8.90 14.23
N LEU A 24 20.13 7.99 14.48
CA LEU A 24 20.26 6.70 13.80
C LEU A 24 20.25 5.54 14.81
N PRO A 25 19.09 5.19 15.38
CA PRO A 25 18.94 4.07 16.32
C PRO A 25 19.32 2.72 15.69
N ALA A 26 19.69 1.76 16.54
CA ALA A 26 20.01 0.39 16.16
C ALA A 26 18.84 -0.59 16.42
N THR A 27 17.86 -0.21 17.25
CA THR A 27 16.70 -1.04 17.60
C THR A 27 15.39 -0.28 17.45
N LEU A 28 14.25 -0.99 17.35
CA LEU A 28 12.93 -0.36 17.39
C LEU A 28 12.71 0.41 18.69
N ASP A 29 13.18 -0.12 19.81
CA ASP A 29 12.94 0.49 21.11
C ASP A 29 13.70 1.84 21.24
N GLU A 30 14.95 1.90 20.75
CA GLU A 30 15.70 3.15 20.63
C GLU A 30 15.03 4.15 19.67
N ALA A 31 14.43 3.67 18.59
CA ALA A 31 13.72 4.52 17.63
C ALA A 31 12.46 5.14 18.25
N VAL A 32 11.69 4.36 19.01
CA VAL A 32 10.54 4.86 19.79
C VAL A 32 11.01 5.90 20.80
N ALA A 33 12.07 5.61 21.57
CA ALA A 33 12.63 6.56 22.54
C ALA A 33 13.07 7.88 21.88
N ALA A 34 13.72 7.80 20.71
CA ALA A 34 14.15 8.99 19.95
C ALA A 34 12.95 9.81 19.44
N LEU A 35 11.87 9.16 18.99
CA LEU A 35 10.64 9.87 18.59
C LEU A 35 9.91 10.50 19.77
N THR A 36 9.93 9.86 20.94
CA THR A 36 9.33 10.42 22.16
C THR A 36 10.12 11.61 22.71
N ALA A 37 11.46 11.58 22.58
CA ALA A 37 12.32 12.64 23.09
C ALA A 37 12.17 13.98 22.36
N VAL A 38 11.76 13.97 21.08
CA VAL A 38 11.62 15.17 20.26
C VAL A 38 10.20 15.23 19.68
N PRO A 39 9.32 16.11 20.21
CA PRO A 39 8.02 16.37 19.62
C PRO A 39 8.15 16.76 18.14
N ALA A 40 7.28 16.21 17.29
CA ALA A 40 7.32 16.36 15.84
C ALA A 40 8.60 15.84 15.13
N ALA A 41 9.36 14.95 15.78
CA ALA A 41 10.29 14.08 15.08
C ALA A 41 9.54 13.13 14.14
N VAL A 42 10.14 12.83 12.99
CA VAL A 42 9.52 11.98 11.96
C VAL A 42 10.42 10.79 11.64
N PRO A 43 9.90 9.55 11.65
CA PRO A 43 10.65 8.39 11.23
C PRO A 43 10.96 8.44 9.73
N VAL A 44 12.18 8.05 9.34
CA VAL A 44 12.60 7.94 7.94
C VAL A 44 13.17 6.56 7.64
N ALA A 45 12.46 5.82 6.78
CA ALA A 45 12.97 4.59 6.17
C ALA A 45 13.67 4.91 4.84
N GLY A 46 13.04 4.58 3.70
CA GLY A 46 13.57 4.89 2.36
C GLY A 46 13.51 6.36 1.95
N GLY A 47 12.70 7.17 2.61
CA GLY A 47 12.58 8.61 2.36
C GLY A 47 11.88 9.01 1.05
N THR A 48 11.41 8.06 0.23
CA THR A 48 10.93 8.31 -1.14
C THR A 48 9.70 9.23 -1.20
N ASP A 49 8.75 9.05 -0.28
CA ASP A 49 7.57 9.92 -0.18
C ASP A 49 7.79 11.06 0.82
N LEU A 50 8.49 10.76 1.92
CA LEU A 50 8.79 11.72 2.98
C LEU A 50 9.58 12.92 2.46
N MET A 51 10.69 12.68 1.74
CA MET A 51 11.53 13.77 1.24
C MET A 51 10.84 14.58 0.16
N ALA A 52 9.92 13.98 -0.62
CA ALA A 52 9.07 14.74 -1.53
C ALA A 52 8.16 15.72 -0.78
N ALA A 53 7.59 15.34 0.36
CA ALA A 53 6.78 16.22 1.20
C ALA A 53 7.61 17.33 1.88
N VAL A 54 8.82 17.01 2.34
CA VAL A 54 9.76 17.99 2.92
C VAL A 54 10.19 19.01 1.86
N ASN A 55 10.67 18.55 0.72
CA ASN A 55 11.14 19.41 -0.38
C ASN A 55 10.03 20.31 -0.91
N SER A 56 8.77 19.84 -0.93
CA SER A 56 7.64 20.63 -1.42
C SER A 56 7.03 21.59 -0.38
N GLY A 57 7.59 21.71 0.82
CA GLY A 57 7.00 22.60 1.83
C GLY A 57 5.93 22.00 2.73
N ARG A 58 5.41 20.81 2.39
CA ARG A 58 4.23 20.22 3.05
C ARG A 58 4.54 19.61 4.41
N LEU A 59 5.81 19.31 4.67
CA LEU A 59 6.27 18.79 5.96
C LEU A 59 7.54 19.53 6.41
N ARG A 60 7.62 19.81 7.71
CA ARG A 60 8.77 20.44 8.38
C ARG A 60 9.09 19.68 9.66
N PRO A 61 9.79 18.54 9.57
CA PRO A 61 10.12 17.73 10.75
C PRO A 61 11.02 18.52 11.70
N ALA A 62 10.78 18.41 13.01
CA ALA A 62 11.68 18.97 14.02
C ALA A 62 12.99 18.17 14.12
N ALA A 63 12.92 16.86 13.84
CA ALA A 63 14.05 15.94 13.74
C ALA A 63 13.68 14.77 12.82
N LEU A 64 14.68 14.03 12.36
CA LEU A 64 14.51 12.77 11.63
C LEU A 64 15.08 11.60 12.46
N VAL A 65 14.32 10.51 12.53
CA VAL A 65 14.76 9.26 13.16
C VAL A 65 14.92 8.19 12.09
N GLY A 66 16.17 7.84 11.76
CA GLY A 66 16.50 6.91 10.69
C GLY A 66 16.24 5.45 11.05
N LEU A 67 15.48 4.75 10.22
CA LEU A 67 15.12 3.33 10.39
C LEU A 67 15.95 2.39 9.50
N ALA A 68 16.87 2.92 8.69
CA ALA A 68 18.03 2.15 8.27
C ALA A 68 18.81 1.71 9.53
N ARG A 69 19.90 0.94 9.53
CA ARG A 69 20.56 0.43 10.78
C ARG A 69 19.76 -0.51 11.68
N ILE A 70 18.44 -0.37 11.85
CA ILE A 70 17.60 -1.34 12.58
C ILE A 70 17.54 -2.63 11.76
N SER A 71 18.30 -3.65 12.18
CA SER A 71 18.48 -4.90 11.43
C SER A 71 17.27 -5.83 11.54
N GLU A 72 16.63 -5.85 12.71
CA GLU A 72 15.50 -6.74 13.02
C GLU A 72 14.30 -6.54 12.07
N ILE A 73 14.06 -5.33 11.59
CA ILE A 73 12.96 -5.03 10.65
C ILE A 73 13.31 -5.20 9.18
N ARG A 74 14.44 -5.83 8.82
CA ARG A 74 14.90 -5.96 7.41
C ARG A 74 14.70 -7.35 6.81
N GLY A 75 14.28 -8.31 7.62
CA GLY A 75 14.05 -9.70 7.22
C GLY A 75 12.58 -10.09 7.24
N TRP A 76 12.35 -11.39 7.20
CA TRP A 76 11.06 -11.98 7.52
C TRP A 76 11.28 -13.30 8.26
N GLU A 77 10.28 -13.68 9.04
CA GLU A 77 10.27 -14.91 9.83
C GLU A 77 8.95 -15.65 9.66
N TYR A 78 8.96 -16.96 9.91
CA TYR A 78 7.75 -17.78 9.93
C TYR A 78 7.24 -17.89 11.35
N GLN A 79 5.95 -17.64 11.54
CA GLN A 79 5.29 -17.71 12.83
C GLN A 79 3.85 -18.19 12.67
N ASP A 80 3.53 -19.37 13.21
CA ASP A 80 2.15 -19.86 13.34
C ASP A 80 1.30 -19.76 12.05
N GLY A 81 1.82 -20.23 10.91
CA GLY A 81 1.14 -20.15 9.61
C GLY A 81 1.10 -18.75 8.99
N HIS A 82 1.89 -17.82 9.52
CA HIS A 82 2.06 -16.47 9.01
C HIS A 82 3.54 -16.19 8.69
N ALA A 83 3.76 -15.24 7.79
CA ALA A 83 5.04 -14.56 7.64
C ALA A 83 5.00 -13.24 8.40
N LEU A 84 5.97 -13.04 9.29
CA LEU A 84 6.22 -11.77 9.94
C LEU A 84 7.23 -11.00 9.09
N LEU A 85 6.77 -10.02 8.34
CA LEU A 85 7.58 -9.23 7.41
C LEU A 85 8.09 -7.97 8.09
N GLY A 86 9.40 -7.77 8.12
CA GLY A 86 9.98 -6.53 8.66
C GLY A 86 9.58 -5.30 7.85
N ALA A 87 9.19 -4.22 8.53
CA ALA A 87 8.75 -2.98 7.90
C ALA A 87 9.85 -2.27 7.08
N GLY A 88 11.12 -2.59 7.36
CA GLY A 88 12.29 -2.15 6.61
C GLY A 88 12.62 -2.98 5.37
N LEU A 89 11.85 -4.04 5.06
CA LEU A 89 12.02 -4.78 3.80
C LEU A 89 11.84 -3.85 2.60
N THR A 90 12.85 -3.80 1.74
CA THR A 90 12.78 -2.98 0.52
C THR A 90 11.92 -3.65 -0.54
N LEU A 91 11.27 -2.84 -1.39
CA LEU A 91 10.48 -3.38 -2.50
C LEU A 91 11.36 -4.19 -3.47
N ALA A 92 12.63 -3.81 -3.63
CA ALA A 92 13.60 -4.60 -4.41
C ALA A 92 13.86 -5.98 -3.78
N ARG A 93 14.00 -6.07 -2.45
CA ARG A 93 14.19 -7.35 -1.75
C ARG A 93 12.98 -8.26 -1.89
N MET A 94 11.76 -7.71 -1.74
CA MET A 94 10.50 -8.44 -1.93
C MET A 94 10.30 -8.87 -3.38
N GLY A 95 10.92 -8.20 -4.36
CA GLY A 95 10.81 -8.56 -5.77
C GLY A 95 11.57 -9.82 -6.17
N ARG A 96 12.44 -10.38 -5.30
CA ARG A 96 13.33 -11.51 -5.59
C ARG A 96 12.60 -12.87 -5.57
N PRO A 97 13.14 -13.90 -6.25
CA PRO A 97 12.48 -15.20 -6.39
C PRO A 97 12.16 -15.91 -5.07
N ASP A 98 13.03 -15.81 -4.08
CA ASP A 98 12.85 -16.43 -2.75
C ASP A 98 11.67 -15.82 -1.98
N PHE A 99 11.49 -14.49 -2.06
CA PHE A 99 10.29 -13.86 -1.52
C PHE A 99 9.05 -14.13 -2.38
N ALA A 100 9.21 -14.21 -3.71
CA ALA A 100 8.10 -14.55 -4.60
C ALA A 100 7.54 -15.94 -4.37
N ALA A 101 8.35 -16.89 -3.91
CA ALA A 101 7.90 -18.21 -3.47
C ALA A 101 7.06 -18.15 -2.17
N LEU A 102 7.28 -17.12 -1.34
CA LEU A 102 6.57 -16.92 -0.07
C LEU A 102 5.20 -16.25 -0.27
N ILE A 103 5.19 -15.05 -0.88
CA ILE A 103 3.98 -14.25 -1.12
C ILE A 103 4.03 -13.71 -2.57
N PRO A 104 3.57 -14.50 -3.57
CA PRO A 104 3.73 -14.18 -4.98
C PRO A 104 3.11 -12.82 -5.40
N ALA A 105 1.92 -12.49 -4.91
CA ALA A 105 1.25 -11.23 -5.25
C ALA A 105 2.00 -10.01 -4.71
N LEU A 106 2.55 -10.11 -3.50
CA LEU A 106 3.30 -9.00 -2.89
C LEU A 106 4.63 -8.80 -3.61
N ALA A 107 5.28 -9.88 -4.06
CA ALA A 107 6.46 -9.80 -4.91
C ALA A 107 6.16 -9.15 -6.28
N ALA A 108 5.01 -9.50 -6.88
CA ALA A 108 4.56 -8.90 -8.14
C ALA A 108 4.25 -7.40 -7.99
N ALA A 109 3.56 -7.01 -6.92
CA ALA A 109 3.32 -5.62 -6.56
C ALA A 109 4.63 -4.85 -6.34
N ALA A 110 5.57 -5.44 -5.60
CA ALA A 110 6.87 -4.84 -5.34
C ALA A 110 7.65 -4.58 -6.63
N ARG A 111 7.67 -5.53 -7.58
CA ARG A 111 8.31 -5.35 -8.89
C ARG A 111 7.66 -4.24 -9.72
N ALA A 112 6.35 -4.02 -9.56
CA ALA A 112 5.59 -3.00 -10.26
C ALA A 112 5.79 -1.58 -9.67
N ALA A 113 6.31 -1.46 -8.45
CA ALA A 113 6.40 -0.22 -7.70
C ALA A 113 7.50 0.73 -8.20
N GLY A 114 7.16 1.56 -9.19
CA GLY A 114 8.05 2.61 -9.70
C GLY A 114 9.32 2.06 -10.35
N PRO A 115 10.34 2.91 -10.58
CA PRO A 115 11.62 2.49 -11.15
C PRO A 115 12.54 1.82 -10.10
N PRO A 116 13.59 1.09 -10.52
CA PRO A 116 14.50 0.37 -9.60
C PRO A 116 15.06 1.22 -8.45
N GLN A 117 15.37 2.49 -8.71
CA GLN A 117 15.93 3.42 -7.71
C GLN A 117 14.97 3.63 -6.54
N ILE A 118 13.67 3.75 -6.82
CA ILE A 118 12.64 3.86 -5.78
C ILE A 118 12.52 2.53 -5.02
N ARG A 119 12.55 1.39 -5.73
CA ARG A 119 12.41 0.07 -5.07
C ARG A 119 13.59 -0.31 -4.19
N ASN A 120 14.79 0.16 -4.52
CA ASN A 120 16.01 -0.18 -3.78
C ASN A 120 16.01 0.42 -2.37
N VAL A 121 15.33 1.55 -2.16
CA VAL A 121 15.26 2.22 -0.85
C VAL A 121 13.86 2.24 -0.25
N GLY A 122 12.80 2.25 -1.07
CA GLY A 122 11.41 2.22 -0.63
C GLY A 122 11.12 0.94 0.15
N THR A 123 10.50 1.07 1.32
CA THR A 123 10.24 -0.05 2.22
C THR A 123 8.75 -0.40 2.31
N LEU A 124 8.46 -1.63 2.75
CA LEU A 124 7.09 -2.10 3.00
C LEU A 124 6.37 -1.19 4.00
N GLY A 125 6.99 -0.90 5.15
CA GLY A 125 6.43 -0.01 6.16
C GLY A 125 6.24 1.42 5.65
N GLY A 126 7.19 1.93 4.86
CA GLY A 126 7.05 3.25 4.23
C GLY A 126 5.87 3.31 3.27
N ASN A 127 5.64 2.25 2.48
CA ASN A 127 4.50 2.17 1.58
C ASN A 127 3.16 2.18 2.33
N ILE A 128 3.09 1.44 3.44
CA ILE A 128 1.90 1.37 4.32
C ILE A 128 1.63 2.72 4.98
N VAL A 129 2.64 3.32 5.64
CA VAL A 129 2.48 4.58 6.40
C VAL A 129 2.22 5.76 5.47
N SER A 130 2.83 5.79 4.28
CA SER A 130 2.49 6.81 3.28
C SER A 130 1.04 6.69 2.81
N ALA A 131 0.44 5.49 2.88
CA ALA A 131 -0.93 5.17 2.50
C ALA A 131 -1.36 5.83 1.17
N ALA A 132 -0.43 5.93 0.21
CA ALA A 132 -0.72 6.60 -1.04
C ALA A 132 -1.86 5.84 -1.75
N PRO A 133 -2.89 6.51 -2.29
CA PRO A 133 -3.99 5.82 -2.97
C PRO A 133 -3.53 4.89 -4.10
N THR A 134 -2.37 5.21 -4.69
CA THR A 134 -1.71 4.44 -5.77
C THR A 134 -0.61 3.49 -5.28
N GLY A 135 -0.53 3.23 -3.97
CA GLY A 135 0.47 2.35 -3.35
C GLY A 135 0.26 0.90 -3.77
N ASP A 136 1.25 0.32 -4.45
CA ASP A 136 1.10 -0.98 -5.12
C ASP A 136 0.98 -2.16 -4.15
N THR A 137 1.56 -2.10 -2.94
CA THR A 137 1.47 -3.21 -1.98
C THR A 137 0.15 -3.22 -1.21
N LEU A 138 -0.54 -2.07 -1.12
CA LEU A 138 -1.70 -1.90 -0.25
C LEU A 138 -2.89 -2.83 -0.62
N PRO A 139 -3.26 -3.01 -1.90
CA PRO A 139 -4.31 -3.96 -2.27
C PRO A 139 -3.95 -5.39 -1.92
N VAL A 140 -2.69 -5.78 -2.07
CA VAL A 140 -2.25 -7.13 -1.70
C VAL A 140 -2.39 -7.35 -0.20
N LEU A 141 -1.94 -6.40 0.62
CA LEU A 141 -2.08 -6.47 2.08
C LEU A 141 -3.54 -6.48 2.53
N ALA A 142 -4.40 -5.70 1.88
CA ALA A 142 -5.83 -5.67 2.15
C ALA A 142 -6.49 -7.03 1.81
N ALA A 143 -6.20 -7.60 0.63
CA ALA A 143 -6.73 -8.91 0.22
C ALA A 143 -6.22 -10.04 1.14
N LEU A 144 -4.97 -9.96 1.61
CA LEU A 144 -4.40 -10.92 2.56
C LEU A 144 -4.87 -10.72 4.00
N GLU A 145 -5.68 -9.68 4.30
CA GLU A 145 -6.11 -9.35 5.66
C GLU A 145 -4.92 -9.20 6.62
N ALA A 146 -3.85 -8.59 6.14
CA ALA A 146 -2.63 -8.45 6.92
C ALA A 146 -2.86 -7.61 8.18
N ALA A 147 -2.02 -7.82 9.18
CA ALA A 147 -1.99 -7.01 10.39
C ALA A 147 -0.64 -6.29 10.50
N VAL A 148 -0.63 -5.06 10.98
CA VAL A 148 0.60 -4.30 11.25
C VAL A 148 0.91 -4.36 12.73
N LEU A 149 2.17 -4.66 13.06
CA LEU A 149 2.68 -4.66 14.42
C LEU A 149 3.39 -3.34 14.66
N VAL A 150 2.87 -2.61 15.63
CA VAL A 150 3.27 -1.25 15.96
C VAL A 150 3.98 -1.26 17.30
N ALA A 151 5.18 -0.68 17.35
CA ALA A 151 5.90 -0.38 18.58
C ALA A 151 5.68 1.08 18.95
N GLY A 152 5.43 1.37 20.22
CA GLY A 152 5.16 2.73 20.70
C GLY A 152 5.49 2.92 22.18
N PRO A 153 5.42 4.17 22.66
CA PRO A 153 5.66 4.45 24.08
C PRO A 153 4.52 3.88 24.94
N GLY A 154 4.88 3.33 26.10
CA GLY A 154 3.94 2.88 27.11
C GLY A 154 4.47 3.06 28.53
N GLU A 155 3.65 2.72 29.51
CA GLU A 155 4.04 2.80 30.91
C GLU A 155 5.14 1.77 31.20
N GLY A 156 6.31 2.24 31.63
CA GLY A 156 7.46 1.38 31.92
C GLY A 156 8.29 0.92 30.71
N GLY A 157 8.04 1.41 29.49
CA GLY A 157 8.88 1.10 28.33
C GLY A 157 8.15 1.11 26.98
N VAL A 158 8.68 0.34 26.03
CA VAL A 158 8.09 0.20 24.69
C VAL A 158 7.05 -0.91 24.67
N VAL A 159 5.83 -0.55 24.29
CA VAL A 159 4.71 -1.49 24.14
C VAL A 159 4.48 -1.81 22.67
N ARG A 160 3.93 -3.00 22.42
CA ARG A 160 3.59 -3.48 21.08
C ARG A 160 2.09 -3.68 20.99
N ARG A 161 1.50 -3.25 19.88
CA ARG A 161 0.09 -3.54 19.55
C ARG A 161 -0.04 -3.95 18.10
N GLU A 162 -1.14 -4.64 17.80
CA GLU A 162 -1.48 -5.08 16.46
C GLU A 162 -2.68 -4.28 15.95
N ILE A 163 -2.61 -3.84 14.69
CA ILE A 163 -3.69 -3.12 14.01
C ILE A 163 -3.99 -3.87 12.70
N PRO A 164 -5.24 -4.27 12.41
CA PRO A 164 -5.59 -4.77 11.09
C PRO A 164 -5.26 -3.73 10.02
N VAL A 165 -4.58 -4.12 8.93
CA VAL A 165 -4.12 -3.15 7.91
C VAL A 165 -5.28 -2.35 7.32
N GLY A 166 -6.46 -2.97 7.18
CA GLY A 166 -7.68 -2.29 6.73
C GLY A 166 -8.16 -1.21 7.70
N HIS A 167 -7.97 -1.38 9.02
CA HIS A 167 -8.30 -0.35 10.01
C HIS A 167 -7.34 0.84 9.91
N LEU A 168 -6.05 0.57 9.71
CA LEU A 168 -5.06 1.62 9.50
C LEU A 168 -5.34 2.41 8.22
N LEU A 169 -5.58 1.73 7.10
CA LEU A 169 -5.80 2.37 5.79
C LEU A 169 -7.14 3.12 5.72
N SER A 170 -8.14 2.70 6.49
CA SER A 170 -9.43 3.42 6.59
C SER A 170 -9.43 4.56 7.59
N GLY A 171 -8.38 4.70 8.40
CA GLY A 171 -8.32 5.67 9.50
C GLY A 171 -9.19 5.29 10.70
N ARG A 172 -9.79 4.09 10.73
CA ARG A 172 -10.53 3.58 11.90
C ARG A 172 -9.62 3.42 13.12
N GLU A 173 -8.35 3.11 12.90
CA GLU A 173 -7.33 3.05 13.94
C GLU A 173 -6.03 3.64 13.40
N MET A 174 -5.53 4.70 14.02
CA MET A 174 -4.37 5.44 13.54
C MET A 174 -3.11 5.14 14.36
N LEU A 175 -1.95 5.39 13.76
CA LEU A 175 -0.70 5.49 14.51
C LEU A 175 -0.75 6.70 15.43
N ARG A 176 -0.28 6.52 16.67
CA ARG A 176 -0.17 7.55 17.70
C ARG A 176 1.20 8.22 17.64
N PRO A 177 1.36 9.42 18.22
CA PRO A 177 2.68 10.04 18.36
C PRO A 177 3.68 9.08 19.02
N GLY A 178 4.87 8.96 18.43
CA GLY A 178 5.92 8.06 18.91
C GLY A 178 5.79 6.60 18.45
N GLU A 179 4.72 6.23 17.74
CA GLU A 179 4.56 4.88 17.20
C GLU A 179 5.27 4.66 15.87
N ILE A 180 5.77 3.45 15.68
CA ILE A 180 6.46 2.98 14.48
C ILE A 180 5.89 1.62 14.07
N VAL A 181 5.63 1.44 12.78
CA VAL A 181 5.34 0.11 12.20
C VAL A 181 6.65 -0.68 12.17
N GLY A 182 6.75 -1.73 12.99
CA GLY A 182 7.91 -2.61 13.04
C GLY A 182 7.81 -3.80 12.09
N TYR A 183 6.62 -4.43 12.04
CA TYR A 183 6.39 -5.63 11.23
C TYR A 183 5.00 -5.64 10.60
N VAL A 184 4.82 -6.50 9.61
CA VAL A 184 3.55 -6.79 8.96
C VAL A 184 3.35 -8.30 8.98
N ARG A 185 2.34 -8.78 9.70
CA ARG A 185 1.98 -10.18 9.78
C ARG A 185 1.00 -10.51 8.66
N VAL A 186 1.39 -11.47 7.82
CA VAL A 186 0.67 -11.87 6.61
C VAL A 186 0.40 -13.37 6.66
N PRO A 187 -0.83 -13.86 6.44
CA PRO A 187 -1.09 -15.29 6.42
C PRO A 187 -0.41 -15.99 5.23
N LEU A 188 0.13 -17.19 5.47
CA LEU A 188 0.69 -18.04 4.43
C LEU A 188 -0.38 -19.00 3.90
N LEU A 189 -1.09 -18.55 2.88
CA LEU A 189 -2.22 -19.31 2.32
C LEU A 189 -1.79 -20.47 1.41
N HIS A 190 -0.52 -20.53 1.00
CA HIS A 190 0.02 -21.55 0.09
C HIS A 190 -0.87 -21.81 -1.14
N ALA A 191 -1.44 -20.73 -1.67
CA ALA A 191 -2.42 -20.75 -2.73
C ALA A 191 -2.07 -19.73 -3.82
N PRO A 192 -2.66 -19.84 -5.02
CA PRO A 192 -2.44 -18.86 -6.09
C PRO A 192 -2.78 -17.44 -5.66
N GLN A 193 -1.89 -16.50 -6.01
CA GLN A 193 -2.04 -15.08 -5.72
C GLN A 193 -1.64 -14.28 -6.95
N THR A 194 -2.43 -13.29 -7.30
CA THR A 194 -2.18 -12.42 -8.45
C THR A 194 -2.25 -10.97 -8.06
N PHE A 195 -1.39 -10.15 -8.68
CA PHE A 195 -1.47 -8.70 -8.63
C PHE A 195 -1.33 -8.17 -10.05
N LEU A 196 -2.29 -7.34 -10.48
CA LEU A 196 -2.29 -6.71 -11.79
C LEU A 196 -2.42 -5.20 -11.62
N LYS A 197 -1.72 -4.45 -12.47
CA LYS A 197 -1.74 -2.98 -12.49
C LYS A 197 -1.95 -2.46 -13.91
N ALA A 198 -2.84 -1.50 -14.04
CA ALA A 198 -3.00 -0.69 -15.24
C ALA A 198 -2.34 0.68 -15.03
N THR A 199 -1.60 1.17 -16.01
CA THR A 199 -0.93 2.47 -16.01
C THR A 199 -1.32 3.25 -17.26
N GLY A 200 -1.34 4.59 -17.17
CA GLY A 200 -1.64 5.46 -18.32
C GLY A 200 -0.50 5.58 -19.35
N ARG A 201 0.61 4.87 -19.15
CA ARG A 201 1.78 4.89 -20.03
C ARG A 201 2.53 3.56 -19.96
N THR A 202 3.40 3.33 -20.94
CA THR A 202 4.35 2.22 -20.92
C THR A 202 5.47 2.46 -19.89
N GLY A 203 5.96 1.39 -19.26
CA GLY A 203 7.01 1.47 -18.23
C GLY A 203 6.51 1.88 -16.83
N PRO A 204 7.42 2.28 -15.92
CA PRO A 204 7.04 2.66 -14.55
C PRO A 204 6.08 3.85 -14.53
N GLY A 205 4.99 3.72 -13.77
CA GLY A 205 3.97 4.75 -13.61
C GLY A 205 3.06 4.49 -12.41
N ARG A 206 2.37 5.54 -11.97
CA ARG A 206 1.29 5.44 -10.99
C ARG A 206 0.15 4.60 -11.57
N ALA A 207 -0.47 3.80 -10.73
CA ALA A 207 -1.64 3.01 -11.11
C ALA A 207 -2.79 3.94 -11.53
N LEU A 208 -3.44 3.63 -12.65
CA LEU A 208 -4.82 4.06 -12.90
C LEU A 208 -5.76 3.21 -12.05
N ALA A 209 -5.56 1.89 -12.07
CA ALA A 209 -6.20 0.91 -11.21
C ALA A 209 -5.23 -0.24 -10.96
N SER A 210 -5.42 -0.94 -9.85
CA SER A 210 -4.74 -2.20 -9.56
C SER A 210 -5.71 -3.17 -8.91
N ALA A 211 -5.49 -4.47 -9.10
CA ALA A 211 -6.29 -5.51 -8.46
C ALA A 211 -5.37 -6.62 -7.93
N SER A 212 -5.60 -7.01 -6.68
CA SER A 212 -5.07 -8.23 -6.10
C SER A 212 -6.19 -9.27 -6.01
N VAL A 213 -5.94 -10.49 -6.45
CA VAL A 213 -6.84 -11.63 -6.26
C VAL A 213 -6.06 -12.79 -5.67
N VAL A 214 -6.54 -13.32 -4.56
CA VAL A 214 -5.90 -14.38 -3.79
C VAL A 214 -6.91 -15.48 -3.53
N LEU A 215 -6.53 -16.73 -3.78
CA LEU A 215 -7.33 -17.87 -3.35
C LEU A 215 -7.00 -18.23 -1.90
N ASP A 216 -8.01 -18.66 -1.16
CA ASP A 216 -7.89 -19.16 0.20
C ASP A 216 -8.63 -20.50 0.31
N PRO A 217 -7.97 -21.62 -0.08
CA PRO A 217 -8.58 -22.94 -0.06
C PRO A 217 -9.01 -23.38 1.33
N ALA A 218 -8.28 -22.98 2.37
CA ALA A 218 -8.60 -23.33 3.76
C ALA A 218 -9.96 -22.75 4.19
N ARG A 219 -10.29 -21.54 3.72
CA ARG A 219 -11.60 -20.90 3.94
C ARG A 219 -12.57 -21.07 2.77
N ARG A 220 -12.22 -21.85 1.74
CA ARG A 220 -12.98 -21.96 0.48
C ARG A 220 -13.39 -20.60 -0.07
N GLY A 221 -12.43 -19.66 -0.11
CA GLY A 221 -12.69 -18.25 -0.38
C GLY A 221 -11.83 -17.66 -1.50
N VAL A 222 -12.38 -16.66 -2.18
CA VAL A 222 -11.65 -15.75 -3.06
C VAL A 222 -11.55 -14.41 -2.35
N ARG A 223 -10.34 -13.86 -2.24
CA ARG A 223 -10.10 -12.54 -1.63
C ARG A 223 -9.64 -11.56 -2.71
N CYS A 224 -10.24 -10.38 -2.75
CA CYS A 224 -9.98 -9.37 -3.75
C CYS A 224 -9.83 -7.99 -3.12
N ALA A 225 -8.89 -7.20 -3.64
CA ALA A 225 -8.82 -5.78 -3.32
C ALA A 225 -8.42 -4.96 -4.54
N VAL A 226 -9.02 -3.78 -4.67
CA VAL A 226 -8.81 -2.85 -5.78
C VAL A 226 -8.16 -1.58 -5.26
N GLY A 227 -7.00 -1.21 -5.81
CA GLY A 227 -6.27 0.02 -5.46
C GLY A 227 -6.40 1.11 -6.52
N ALA A 228 -5.97 2.33 -6.17
CA ALA A 228 -5.93 3.54 -7.00
C ALA A 228 -7.26 4.14 -7.44
N VAL A 229 -8.39 3.50 -7.13
CA VAL A 229 -9.74 3.99 -7.49
C VAL A 229 -10.46 4.69 -6.34
N ALA A 230 -9.88 4.66 -5.14
CA ALA A 230 -10.39 5.29 -3.92
C ALA A 230 -9.21 5.69 -3.02
N PRO A 231 -9.43 6.49 -1.94
CA PRO A 231 -8.36 6.89 -1.02
C PRO A 231 -7.61 5.72 -0.38
N MET A 232 -8.24 4.54 -0.27
CA MET A 232 -7.67 3.29 0.21
C MET A 232 -8.11 2.11 -0.69
N PRO A 233 -7.43 0.95 -0.64
CA PRO A 233 -7.90 -0.22 -1.35
C PRO A 233 -9.31 -0.64 -0.92
N LEU A 234 -10.18 -0.91 -1.90
CA LEU A 234 -11.55 -1.38 -1.67
C LEU A 234 -11.62 -2.90 -1.76
N ARG A 235 -12.35 -3.54 -0.86
CA ARG A 235 -12.64 -4.98 -0.88
C ARG A 235 -14.10 -5.25 -1.24
N PRO A 236 -14.39 -5.76 -2.44
CA PRO A 236 -15.76 -6.07 -2.88
C PRO A 236 -16.21 -7.42 -2.29
N LEU A 237 -16.49 -7.46 -0.99
CA LEU A 237 -16.75 -8.70 -0.24
C LEU A 237 -17.95 -9.52 -0.77
N GLU A 238 -18.95 -8.85 -1.36
CA GLU A 238 -20.07 -9.55 -1.99
C GLU A 238 -19.66 -10.29 -3.26
N ALA A 239 -18.83 -9.67 -4.10
CA ALA A 239 -18.28 -10.32 -5.29
C ALA A 239 -17.35 -11.48 -4.91
N GLU A 240 -16.55 -11.32 -3.86
CA GLU A 240 -15.72 -12.39 -3.27
C GLU A 240 -16.56 -13.61 -2.87
N ARG A 241 -17.63 -13.41 -2.07
CA ARG A 241 -18.51 -14.48 -1.61
C ARG A 241 -19.25 -15.14 -2.77
N TRP A 242 -19.77 -14.34 -3.70
CA TRP A 242 -20.52 -14.84 -4.84
C TRP A 242 -19.65 -15.72 -5.75
N VAL A 243 -18.43 -15.29 -6.09
CA VAL A 243 -17.61 -16.11 -6.99
C VAL A 243 -17.07 -17.35 -6.29
N ALA A 244 -16.79 -17.26 -4.98
CA ALA A 244 -16.34 -18.40 -4.20
C ALA A 244 -17.41 -19.51 -4.10
N SER A 245 -18.70 -19.18 -4.14
CA SER A 245 -19.78 -20.16 -4.13
C SER A 245 -19.96 -20.91 -5.45
N LEU A 246 -19.35 -20.42 -6.54
CA LEU A 246 -19.38 -21.06 -7.86
C LEU A 246 -18.18 -21.96 -8.12
N ILE A 247 -17.13 -21.88 -7.29
CA ILE A 247 -15.91 -22.67 -7.45
C ILE A 247 -16.10 -24.04 -6.81
N ASP A 248 -15.82 -25.10 -7.58
CA ASP A 248 -15.63 -26.43 -7.02
C ASP A 248 -14.26 -26.52 -6.32
N TRP A 249 -14.26 -26.33 -5.00
CA TRP A 249 -13.05 -26.31 -4.18
C TRP A 249 -12.39 -27.69 -4.02
N ASP A 250 -13.17 -28.76 -4.21
CA ASP A 250 -12.72 -30.15 -4.07
C ASP A 250 -12.32 -30.77 -5.42
N GLY A 251 -12.71 -30.15 -6.53
CA GLY A 251 -12.38 -30.54 -7.91
C GLY A 251 -11.30 -29.68 -8.57
N ASP A 252 -11.51 -29.40 -9.87
CA ASP A 252 -10.54 -28.69 -10.72
C ASP A 252 -10.52 -27.17 -10.52
N ARG A 253 -11.40 -26.64 -9.67
CA ARG A 253 -11.61 -25.19 -9.44
C ARG A 253 -11.91 -24.42 -10.73
N GLY A 254 -12.47 -25.09 -11.72
CA GLY A 254 -12.88 -24.48 -12.98
C GLY A 254 -14.00 -23.47 -12.77
N LEU A 255 -13.99 -22.41 -13.56
CA LEU A 255 -15.06 -21.42 -13.59
C LEU A 255 -15.42 -21.10 -15.05
N ALA A 256 -16.73 -21.09 -15.36
CA ALA A 256 -17.22 -20.73 -16.69
C ALA A 256 -16.74 -19.31 -17.08
N PRO A 257 -16.40 -19.07 -18.36
CA PRO A 257 -15.98 -17.74 -18.83
C PRO A 257 -16.96 -16.61 -18.48
N GLU A 258 -18.25 -16.90 -18.49
CA GLU A 258 -19.32 -15.97 -18.14
C GLU A 258 -19.25 -15.57 -16.65
N ALA A 259 -18.97 -16.52 -15.76
CA ALA A 259 -18.80 -16.26 -14.34
C ALA A 259 -17.51 -15.46 -14.04
N LEU A 260 -16.41 -15.73 -14.77
CA LEU A 260 -15.21 -14.89 -14.71
C LEU A 260 -15.51 -13.45 -15.14
N HIS A 261 -16.30 -13.28 -16.20
CA HIS A 261 -16.70 -11.96 -16.68
C HIS A 261 -17.58 -11.23 -15.66
N ALA A 262 -18.61 -11.89 -15.15
CA ALA A 262 -19.51 -11.35 -14.13
C ALA A 262 -18.77 -11.01 -12.83
N PHE A 263 -17.76 -11.79 -12.40
CA PHE A 263 -16.90 -11.42 -11.27
C PHE A 263 -16.24 -10.06 -11.49
N GLY A 264 -15.69 -9.83 -12.70
CA GLY A 264 -15.12 -8.54 -13.06
C GLY A 264 -16.13 -7.40 -12.94
N GLU A 265 -17.33 -7.57 -13.47
CA GLU A 265 -18.39 -6.56 -13.40
C GLU A 265 -18.83 -6.29 -11.95
N TYR A 266 -19.04 -7.32 -11.13
CA TYR A 266 -19.42 -7.16 -9.72
C TYR A 266 -18.36 -6.44 -8.90
N VAL A 267 -17.07 -6.78 -9.11
CA VAL A 267 -15.96 -6.05 -8.48
C VAL A 267 -15.96 -4.58 -8.90
N ALA A 268 -16.15 -4.30 -10.19
CA ALA A 268 -16.13 -2.94 -10.71
C ALA A 268 -17.31 -2.09 -10.24
N MET A 269 -18.52 -2.67 -10.21
CA MET A 269 -19.72 -2.01 -9.68
C MET A 269 -19.59 -1.72 -8.18
N ALA A 270 -19.04 -2.65 -7.40
CA ALA A 270 -18.81 -2.43 -5.97
C ALA A 270 -17.78 -1.32 -5.69
N CYS A 271 -16.75 -1.19 -6.54
CA CYS A 271 -15.69 -0.20 -6.35
C CYS A 271 -16.02 1.19 -6.91
N ILE A 272 -16.81 1.23 -7.99
CA ILE A 272 -17.23 2.44 -8.66
C ILE A 272 -18.72 2.25 -8.92
N PRO A 273 -19.61 2.54 -7.95
CA PRO A 273 -21.06 2.31 -8.07
C PRO A 273 -21.73 3.35 -8.97
N ASP A 274 -22.94 3.04 -9.42
CA ASP A 274 -23.76 4.03 -10.12
C ASP A 274 -24.18 5.12 -9.13
N PRO A 275 -24.33 6.38 -9.58
CA PRO A 275 -24.79 7.45 -8.71
C PRO A 275 -26.18 7.13 -8.19
N SER A 276 -26.41 7.38 -6.90
CA SER A 276 -27.75 7.27 -6.33
C SER A 276 -28.66 8.35 -6.93
N PRO A 277 -29.96 8.05 -7.11
CA PRO A 277 -30.93 9.08 -7.48
C PRO A 277 -30.95 10.20 -6.42
N PRO A 278 -31.10 11.47 -6.83
CA PRO A 278 -31.24 12.60 -5.93
C PRO A 278 -32.44 12.45 -4.99
N GLU A 279 -32.33 12.92 -3.75
CA GLU A 279 -33.45 12.89 -2.79
C GLU A 279 -34.62 13.78 -3.21
N ASP A 280 -34.38 14.79 -4.04
CA ASP A 280 -35.39 15.72 -4.55
C ASP A 280 -36.14 15.21 -5.79
N GLY A 281 -35.88 13.98 -6.22
CA GLY A 281 -36.51 13.36 -7.39
C GLY A 281 -35.99 13.85 -8.74
N GLY A 282 -34.84 14.55 -8.75
CA GLY A 282 -34.14 14.96 -9.97
C GLY A 282 -33.60 13.79 -10.80
N GLU A 283 -33.07 14.11 -11.98
CA GLU A 283 -32.45 13.11 -12.85
C GLU A 283 -31.20 12.50 -12.20
N THR A 284 -31.07 11.17 -12.28
CA THR A 284 -29.91 10.48 -11.71
C THR A 284 -28.66 10.82 -12.51
N PRO A 285 -27.58 11.31 -11.87
CA PRO A 285 -26.35 11.62 -12.57
C PRO A 285 -25.79 10.38 -13.29
N VAL A 286 -25.24 10.57 -14.48
CA VAL A 286 -24.51 9.50 -15.18
C VAL A 286 -23.03 9.61 -14.83
N LEU A 287 -22.34 8.45 -14.72
CA LEU A 287 -20.91 8.44 -14.49
C LEU A 287 -20.15 9.16 -15.62
N PRO A 288 -19.19 10.05 -15.30
CA PRO A 288 -18.32 10.65 -16.30
C PRO A 288 -17.54 9.61 -17.11
N ALA A 289 -17.17 9.93 -18.35
CA ALA A 289 -16.43 9.02 -19.24
C ALA A 289 -15.14 8.46 -18.61
N ALA A 290 -14.44 9.26 -17.81
CA ALA A 290 -13.25 8.81 -17.08
C ALA A 290 -13.56 7.74 -16.02
N ALA A 291 -14.67 7.89 -15.28
CA ALA A 291 -15.13 6.90 -14.31
C ALA A 291 -15.59 5.61 -15.01
N LEU A 292 -16.27 5.70 -16.15
CA LEU A 292 -16.65 4.55 -16.96
C LEU A 292 -15.42 3.80 -17.51
N HIS A 293 -14.40 4.52 -17.97
CA HIS A 293 -13.13 3.92 -18.38
C HIS A 293 -12.44 3.21 -17.21
N LEU A 294 -12.42 3.83 -16.04
CA LEU A 294 -11.85 3.24 -14.83
C LEU A 294 -12.62 1.99 -14.39
N ARG A 295 -13.95 2.02 -14.41
CA ARG A 295 -14.83 0.86 -14.11
C ARG A 295 -14.51 -0.33 -15.02
N ARG A 296 -14.45 -0.12 -16.35
CA ARG A 296 -14.04 -1.17 -17.31
C ARG A 296 -12.64 -1.70 -17.04
N THR A 297 -11.72 -0.83 -16.64
CA THR A 297 -10.34 -1.23 -16.29
C THR A 297 -10.32 -2.11 -15.06
N VAL A 298 -11.05 -1.76 -14.00
CA VAL A 298 -11.20 -2.57 -12.78
C VAL A 298 -11.80 -3.94 -13.12
N ALA A 299 -12.88 -3.99 -13.91
CA ALA A 299 -13.51 -5.24 -14.32
C ALA A 299 -12.52 -6.16 -15.06
N ALA A 300 -11.77 -5.60 -16.01
CA ALA A 300 -10.76 -6.34 -16.76
C ALA A 300 -9.62 -6.86 -15.86
N LEU A 301 -9.16 -6.07 -14.89
CA LEU A 301 -8.11 -6.49 -13.94
C LEU A 301 -8.61 -7.59 -13.01
N ALA A 302 -9.80 -7.46 -12.43
CA ALA A 302 -10.38 -8.46 -11.53
C ALA A 302 -10.62 -9.81 -12.25
N ARG A 303 -11.27 -9.78 -13.41
CA ARG A 303 -11.47 -10.97 -14.27
C ARG A 303 -10.16 -11.66 -14.61
N ARG A 304 -9.16 -10.92 -15.07
CA ARG A 304 -7.84 -11.48 -15.44
C ARG A 304 -7.08 -11.97 -14.22
N GLY A 305 -7.22 -11.31 -13.07
CA GLY A 305 -6.61 -11.73 -11.82
C GLY A 305 -7.16 -13.08 -11.37
N LEU A 306 -8.48 -13.22 -11.33
CA LEU A 306 -9.11 -14.49 -10.97
C LEU A 306 -8.81 -15.59 -11.98
N GLY A 307 -8.93 -15.32 -13.28
CA GLY A 307 -8.62 -16.32 -14.32
C GLY A 307 -7.16 -16.81 -14.28
N ARG A 308 -6.21 -15.95 -13.86
CA ARG A 308 -4.81 -16.36 -13.63
C ARG A 308 -4.59 -17.11 -12.32
N ALA A 309 -5.44 -16.88 -11.32
CA ALA A 309 -5.34 -17.56 -10.03
C ALA A 309 -5.93 -18.98 -10.10
N LEU A 310 -6.88 -19.23 -11.02
CA LEU A 310 -7.53 -20.53 -11.23
C LEU A 310 -6.83 -21.39 -12.31
N ALA A 311 -5.90 -20.83 -13.08
CA ALA A 311 -5.14 -21.53 -14.11
C ALA A 311 -3.94 -22.28 -13.52
#